data_AF-A0A854CID4-F1
#
_entry.id   AF-A0A854CID4-F1
#
_cell.length_a   1.000
_cell.length_b   1.000
_cell.length_c   1.000
_cell.angle_alpha   90.00
_cell.angle_beta   90.00
_cell.angle_gamma   90.00
#
_symmetry.space_group_name_H-M   'P 1'
#
loop_
_entity.id
_entity.type
_entity.pdbx_description
1 polymer ?
#
loop_
_entity_poly.entity_id
_entity_poly.type
_entity_poly.pdbx_seq_one_letter_code
_entity_poly.pdbx_strand_id
1 'polypeptide(L)'
;RQAAEGDFRSNLHLGGTAVVADATELEREVAVRSARALGLAVAGVDLIRSKRGPLVLEVNSTPGLEGVEGVCGVDVAGAIVQHLEQSVRRSAD
;
A
#
# COMPACT_ATOMS: atom_id res chain seq x y z
N ARG A 1 6.17 9.03 -0.30
CA ARG A 1 6.11 9.75 -1.59
C ARG A 1 6.15 11.25 -1.30
N GLN A 2 6.67 12.07 -2.20
CA GLN A 2 6.75 13.52 -2.08
C GLN A 2 6.19 14.16 -3.35
N ALA A 3 5.41 15.23 -3.21
CA ALA A 3 4.89 15.99 -4.35
C ALA A 3 5.99 16.79 -5.03
N ALA A 4 5.82 17.09 -6.32
CA ALA A 4 6.68 18.02 -7.04
C ALA A 4 6.57 19.44 -6.46
N GLU A 5 7.58 20.27 -6.71
CA GLU A 5 7.55 21.67 -6.27
C GLU A 5 6.33 22.40 -6.87
N GLY A 6 5.54 23.05 -6.00
CA GLY A 6 4.31 23.75 -6.39
C GLY A 6 3.06 22.87 -6.49
N ASP A 7 3.15 21.56 -6.25
CA ASP A 7 1.98 20.66 -6.16
C ASP A 7 1.86 20.06 -4.75
N PHE A 8 0.63 19.75 -4.33
CA PHE A 8 0.36 19.05 -3.08
C PHE A 8 0.17 17.53 -3.29
N ARG A 9 -0.05 17.11 -4.54
CA ARG A 9 -0.33 15.72 -4.91
C ARG A 9 0.98 14.94 -5.05
N SER A 10 1.13 13.87 -4.29
CA SER A 10 2.33 13.02 -4.30
C SER A 10 2.24 11.84 -5.28
N ASN A 11 1.42 11.95 -6.33
CA ASN A 11 1.27 10.92 -7.34
C ASN A 11 2.54 10.82 -8.19
N LEU A 12 3.08 9.60 -8.36
CA LEU A 12 4.31 9.38 -9.14
C LEU A 12 4.12 9.73 -10.63
N HIS A 13 2.95 9.42 -11.18
CA HIS A 13 2.63 9.76 -12.57
C HIS A 13 2.47 11.27 -12.83
N LEU A 14 2.37 12.10 -11.78
CA LEU A 14 2.34 13.56 -11.86
C LEU A 14 3.70 14.21 -11.54
N GLY A 15 4.79 13.44 -11.60
CA GLY A 15 6.14 13.95 -11.31
C GLY A 15 6.50 13.97 -9.82
N GLY A 16 5.66 13.37 -8.96
CA GLY A 16 6.05 13.10 -7.58
C GLY A 16 7.19 12.09 -7.50
N THR A 17 7.96 12.14 -6.42
CA THR A 17 9.06 11.21 -6.16
C THR A 17 8.71 10.22 -5.04
N ALA A 18 9.36 9.06 -5.04
CA ALA A 18 9.24 8.09 -3.98
C ALA A 18 10.63 7.64 -3.50
N VAL A 19 10.69 7.33 -2.22
CA VAL A 19 11.84 6.76 -1.54
C VAL A 19 11.33 5.64 -0.65
N VAL A 20 12.20 4.67 -0.37
CA VAL A 20 11.91 3.62 0.60
C VAL A 20 11.63 4.26 1.96
N ALA A 21 10.60 3.75 2.64
CA ALA A 21 10.27 4.17 3.98
C ALA A 21 9.98 2.93 4.84
N ASP A 22 10.56 2.90 6.03
CA ASP A 22 10.21 1.90 7.02
C ASP A 22 8.83 2.23 7.60
N ALA A 23 7.87 1.36 7.32
CA ALA A 23 6.56 1.40 7.94
C ALA A 23 6.64 0.91 9.38
N THR A 24 6.18 1.76 10.31
CA THR A 24 6.02 1.41 11.72
C THR A 24 4.96 0.32 11.90
N GLU A 25 4.97 -0.37 13.05
CA GLU A 25 3.97 -1.40 13.34
C GLU A 25 2.54 -0.83 13.25
N LEU A 26 2.30 0.35 13.82
CA LEU A 26 1.00 1.00 13.78
C LEU A 26 0.55 1.34 12.34
N GLU A 27 1.48 1.73 11.46
CA GLU A 27 1.16 1.98 10.05
C GLU A 27 0.75 0.69 9.33
N ARG A 28 1.47 -0.41 9.58
CA ARG A 28 1.13 -1.73 9.03
C ARG A 28 -0.24 -2.20 9.51
N GLU A 29 -0.49 -2.11 10.81
CA GLU A 29 -1.78 -2.48 11.40
C GLU A 29 -2.93 -1.64 10.84
N VAL A 30 -2.75 -0.33 10.67
CA VAL A 30 -3.78 0.53 10.09
C VAL A 30 -4.03 0.15 8.63
N ALA A 31 -2.99 -0.06 7.83
CA ALA A 31 -3.16 -0.49 6.43
C ALA A 31 -3.94 -1.80 6.31
N VAL A 32 -3.57 -2.83 7.09
CA VAL A 32 -4.25 -4.13 7.07
C VAL A 32 -5.70 -4.00 7.55
N ARG A 33 -5.95 -3.23 8.61
CA ARG A 33 -7.33 -3.00 9.10
C ARG A 33 -8.19 -2.26 8.10
N SER A 34 -7.65 -1.28 7.37
CA SER A 34 -8.36 -0.54 6.34
C SER A 34 -8.81 -1.46 5.19
N ALA A 35 -7.93 -2.34 4.70
CA ALA A 35 -8.28 -3.32 3.67
C ALA A 35 -9.39 -4.27 4.17
N ARG A 36 -9.25 -4.81 5.38
CA ARG A 36 -10.24 -5.71 5.99
C ARG A 36 -11.59 -5.06 6.22
N ALA A 37 -11.63 -3.81 6.68
CA ALA A 37 -12.87 -3.07 6.93
C ALA A 37 -13.69 -2.88 5.64
N LEU A 38 -13.03 -2.89 4.48
CA LEU A 38 -13.66 -2.79 3.17
C LEU A 38 -13.86 -4.16 2.49
N GLY A 39 -13.55 -5.26 3.16
CA GLY A 39 -13.68 -6.62 2.60
C GLY A 39 -12.70 -6.91 1.46
N LEU A 40 -11.59 -6.18 1.38
CA LEU A 40 -10.59 -6.35 0.33
C LEU A 40 -9.51 -7.34 0.79
N ALA A 41 -9.27 -8.38 0.00
CA ALA A 41 -8.18 -9.34 0.24
C ALA A 41 -6.80 -8.71 -0.05
N VAL A 42 -6.75 -7.82 -1.04
CA VAL A 42 -5.56 -7.07 -1.45
C VAL A 42 -5.98 -5.63 -1.70
N ALA A 43 -5.21 -4.67 -1.19
CA ALA A 43 -5.44 -3.25 -1.43
C ALA A 43 -4.12 -2.47 -1.28
N GLY A 44 -4.02 -1.36 -2.01
CA GLY A 44 -3.05 -0.30 -1.70
C GLY A 44 -3.67 0.68 -0.73
N VAL A 45 -2.97 1.01 0.36
CA VAL A 45 -3.45 1.97 1.36
C VAL A 45 -2.48 3.12 1.47
N ASP A 46 -2.96 4.33 1.18
CA ASP A 46 -2.17 5.54 1.32
C ASP A 46 -2.39 6.15 2.71
N LEU A 47 -1.28 6.35 3.42
CA LEU A 47 -1.25 6.87 4.78
C LEU A 47 -0.52 8.21 4.84
N ILE A 48 -0.97 9.08 5.74
CA ILE A 48 -0.22 10.26 6.16
C ILE A 48 0.09 10.22 7.65
N ARG A 49 1.35 10.49 8.00
CA ARG A 49 1.79 10.59 9.40
C ARG A 49 1.23 11.87 10.01
N SER A 50 0.63 11.77 11.20
CA SER A 50 0.12 12.91 11.94
C SER A 50 0.47 12.81 13.43
N LYS A 51 0.30 13.90 14.18
CA LYS A 51 0.53 13.93 15.64
C LYS A 51 -0.36 12.95 16.43
N ARG A 52 -1.48 12.52 15.86
CA ARG A 52 -2.45 11.60 16.48
C ARG A 52 -2.37 10.18 15.91
N GLY A 53 -1.26 9.84 15.24
CA GLY A 53 -1.07 8.56 14.56
C GLY A 53 -1.28 8.64 13.04
N PRO A 54 -1.09 7.52 12.33
CA PRO A 54 -1.28 7.47 10.88
C PRO A 54 -2.76 7.66 10.53
N LEU A 55 -3.02 8.47 9.52
CA LEU A 55 -4.36 8.72 8.98
C LEU A 55 -4.45 8.09 7.59
N VAL A 56 -5.57 7.45 7.31
CA VAL A 56 -5.87 6.83 6.01
C VAL A 56 -6.37 7.91 5.07
N LEU A 57 -5.73 8.05 3.91
CA LEU A 57 -6.12 8.97 2.86
C LEU A 57 -6.98 8.28 1.81
N GLU A 58 -6.55 7.10 1.37
CA GLU A 58 -7.18 6.35 0.28
C GLU A 58 -6.97 4.85 0.49
N VAL A 59 -7.95 4.05 0.07
CA VAL A 59 -7.82 2.60 -0.08
C VAL A 59 -8.19 2.23 -1.50
N ASN A 60 -7.23 1.67 -2.23
CA ASN A 60 -7.36 1.29 -3.63
C ASN A 60 -7.48 -0.23 -3.76
N SER A 61 -8.59 -0.72 -4.33
CA SER A 61 -8.80 -2.15 -4.60
C SER A 61 -7.96 -2.68 -5.78
N THR A 62 -7.49 -1.80 -6.66
CA THR A 62 -6.65 -2.14 -7.81
C THR A 62 -5.39 -1.25 -7.82
N PRO A 63 -4.45 -1.46 -6.89
CA PRO A 63 -3.25 -0.63 -6.80
C PRO A 63 -2.30 -0.89 -7.97
N GLY A 64 -1.67 0.16 -8.49
CA GLY A 64 -0.51 0.01 -9.37
C GLY A 64 0.73 -0.44 -8.59
N LEU A 65 1.46 -1.43 -9.11
CA LEU A 65 2.59 -2.05 -8.40
C LEU A 65 3.97 -1.54 -8.86
N GLU A 66 4.11 -1.18 -10.14
CA GLU A 66 5.40 -0.79 -10.75
C GLU A 66 6.18 0.24 -9.92
N GLY A 67 5.50 1.29 -9.45
CA GLY A 67 6.13 2.35 -8.67
C GLY A 67 6.60 1.91 -7.28
N VAL A 68 5.86 1.03 -6.60
CA VAL A 68 6.26 0.53 -5.27
C VAL A 68 7.34 -0.53 -5.38
N GLU A 69 7.24 -1.43 -6.35
CA GLU A 69 8.25 -2.47 -6.60
C GLU A 69 9.57 -1.87 -7.04
N GLY A 70 9.54 -0.90 -7.97
CA GLY A 70 10.73 -0.22 -8.45
C GLY A 70 11.48 0.55 -7.36
N VAL A 71 10.77 1.13 -6.39
CA VAL A 71 11.38 1.89 -5.29
C VAL A 71 11.85 0.96 -4.16
N CYS A 72 11.04 -0.02 -3.78
CA CYS A 72 11.31 -0.88 -2.64
C CYS A 72 12.14 -2.12 -2.98
N GLY A 73 12.26 -2.48 -4.26
CA GLY A 73 13.01 -3.67 -4.70
C GLY A 73 12.39 -4.99 -4.24
N VAL A 74 11.07 -5.03 -4.05
CA VAL A 74 10.32 -6.20 -3.58
C VAL A 74 9.34 -6.66 -4.65
N ASP A 75 9.12 -7.97 -4.75
CA ASP A 75 8.13 -8.58 -5.64
C ASP A 75 6.76 -8.66 -4.93
N VAL A 76 5.97 -7.60 -5.08
CA VAL A 76 4.62 -7.49 -4.50
C VAL A 76 3.64 -8.34 -5.29
N ALA A 77 3.76 -8.38 -6.62
CA ALA A 77 2.92 -9.19 -7.48
C ALA A 77 3.02 -10.69 -7.11
N GLY A 78 4.24 -11.21 -6.96
CA GLY A 78 4.50 -12.57 -6.52
C GLY A 78 3.93 -12.86 -5.13
N ALA A 79 4.09 -11.93 -4.18
CA ALA A 79 3.51 -12.06 -2.84
C ALA A 79 1.96 -12.13 -2.86
N ILE A 80 1.31 -11.35 -3.75
CA ILE A 80 -0.15 -11.42 -3.96
C ILE A 80 -0.55 -12.79 -4.52
N VAL A 81 0.14 -13.29 -5.54
CA VAL A 81 -0.12 -14.62 -6.12
C VAL A 81 0.02 -15.70 -5.04
N GLN A 82 1.11 -15.68 -4.27
CA GLN A 82 1.33 -16.62 -3.18
C GLN A 82 0.22 -16.56 -2.13
N HIS A 83 -0.25 -15.36 -1.77
CA HIS A 83 -1.36 -15.18 -0.84
C HIS A 83 -2.66 -15.81 -1.36
N LEU A 84 -2.95 -15.65 -2.65
CA LEU A 84 -4.12 -16.24 -3.30
C LEU A 84 -4.03 -17.77 -3.33
N GLU A 85 -2.88 -18.33 -3.73
CA GLU A 85 -2.66 -19.78 -3.73
C GLU A 85 -2.90 -20.41 -2.36
N GLN A 86 -2.38 -19.79 -1.31
CA GLN A 86 -2.59 -20.24 0.07
C GLN A 86 -4.05 -20.13 0.50
N SER A 87 -4.75 -19.09 0.06
CA SER A 87 -6.17 -18.88 0.38
C SER A 87 -7.06 -19.92 -0.29
N VAL A 88 -6.76 -20.29 -1.54
CA VAL A 88 -7.48 -21.36 -2.24
C VAL A 88 -7.26 -22.71 -1.57
N ARG A 89 -6.02 -23.03 -1.17
CA ARG A 89 -5.71 -24.30 -0.47
C ARG A 89 -6.50 -24.44 0.84
N ARG A 90 -6.54 -23.38 1.67
CA ARG A 90 -7.29 -23.40 2.94
C ARG A 90 -8.79 -23.57 2.77
N SER A 91 -9.37 -23.10 1.66
CA SER A 91 -10.82 -23.25 1.40
C SER A 91 -11.19 -24.63 0.88
N ALA A 92 -10.21 -25.45 0.49
CA ALA A 92 -10.40 -26.80 -0.03
C ALA A 92 -10.29 -27.89 1.06
N ASP A 93 -9.79 -27.52 2.24
CA ASP A 93 -9.70 -28.36 3.45
C ASP A 93 -10.94 -28.17 4.35
#